data_AF-A0A3A1XEH3-F1
#
_entry.id   AF-A0A3A1XEH3-F1
#
_cell.length_a   1.000
_cell.length_b   1.000
_cell.length_c   1.000
_cell.angle_alpha   90.00
_cell.angle_beta   90.00
_cell.angle_gamma   90.00
#
_symmetry.space_group_name_H-M   'P 1'
#
loop_
_entity.id
_entity.type
_entity.pdbx_description
1 polymer ?
#
loop_
_entity_poly.entity_id
_entity_poly.type
_entity_poly.pdbx_seq_one_letter_code
_entity_poly.pdbx_strand_id
1 'polypeptide(L)'
;KDPNEGGFVSYYPDLPGCISSGDSEQEAAANAQDAKHAWFEAALESKINIKEPSYHELNDYSGQFKLRLPKELHRQLAEQSQAEGISMNQYCVYLLSQNNAIERVLERA
;
A
#
# COMPACT_ATOMS: atom_id res chain seq x y z
N LYS A 1 -19.42 -0.93 28.04
CA LYS A 1 -18.29 -1.20 27.13
C LYS A 1 -17.14 -1.60 28.02
N ASP A 2 -16.78 -2.88 28.01
CA ASP A 2 -15.75 -3.41 28.89
C ASP A 2 -14.39 -2.86 28.42
N PRO A 3 -13.61 -2.17 29.28
CA PRO A 3 -12.31 -1.61 28.91
C PRO A 3 -11.24 -2.66 28.61
N ASN A 4 -11.51 -3.95 28.86
CA ASN A 4 -10.54 -5.05 28.72
C ASN A 4 -10.73 -5.92 27.45
N GLU A 5 -11.71 -5.65 26.58
CA GLU A 5 -11.86 -6.35 25.28
C GLU A 5 -10.96 -5.74 24.20
N GLY A 6 -9.66 -5.67 24.48
CA GLY A 6 -8.64 -5.24 23.52
C GLY A 6 -8.20 -6.41 22.65
N GLY A 7 -9.02 -6.84 21.69
CA GLY A 7 -8.66 -7.89 20.73
C GLY A 7 -7.99 -7.34 19.47
N PHE A 8 -7.08 -8.12 18.91
CA PHE A 8 -6.48 -7.89 17.59
C PHE A 8 -7.32 -8.59 16.52
N VAL A 9 -7.52 -7.93 15.38
CA VAL A 9 -8.22 -8.49 14.22
C VAL A 9 -7.25 -8.58 13.06
N SER A 10 -7.25 -9.71 12.37
CA SER A 10 -6.43 -9.99 11.21
C SER A 10 -7.30 -10.36 10.01
N TYR A 11 -6.82 -10.01 8.81
CA TYR A 11 -7.47 -10.34 7.55
C TYR A 11 -6.43 -10.37 6.43
N TYR A 12 -6.75 -11.10 5.35
CA TYR A 12 -5.94 -11.07 4.13
C TYR A 12 -6.64 -10.19 3.08
N PRO A 13 -6.01 -9.10 2.61
CA PRO A 13 -6.60 -8.22 1.58
C PRO A 13 -7.04 -8.96 0.32
N ASP A 14 -6.28 -10.00 -0.06
CA ASP A 14 -6.52 -10.80 -1.26
C ASP A 14 -7.58 -11.91 -1.07
N LEU A 15 -8.00 -12.19 0.17
CA LEU A 15 -8.99 -13.22 0.48
C LEU A 15 -10.22 -12.58 1.14
N PRO A 16 -11.15 -12.00 0.35
CA PRO A 16 -12.33 -11.34 0.90
C PRO A 16 -13.12 -12.24 1.83
N GLY A 17 -13.39 -11.75 3.04
CA GLY A 17 -14.13 -12.48 4.07
C GLY A 17 -13.28 -13.43 4.93
N CYS A 18 -11.98 -13.58 4.67
CA CYS A 18 -11.06 -14.28 5.56
C CYS A 18 -10.64 -13.35 6.71
N ILE A 19 -11.38 -13.42 7.83
CA ILE A 19 -11.18 -12.58 9.01
C ILE A 19 -11.04 -13.47 10.25
N SER A 20 -10.08 -13.14 11.12
CA SER A 20 -9.96 -13.76 12.44
C SER A 20 -9.54 -12.75 13.50
N SER A 21 -9.54 -13.17 14.76
CA SER A 21 -9.20 -12.33 15.90
C SER A 21 -8.40 -13.10 16.94
N GLY A 22 -7.67 -12.40 17.81
CA GLY A 22 -6.95 -12.98 18.96
C GLY A 22 -6.68 -11.92 20.02
N ASP A 23 -6.34 -12.33 21.23
CA ASP A 23 -6.11 -11.41 22.36
C ASP A 23 -4.69 -10.78 22.32
N SER A 24 -3.84 -11.27 21.42
CA SER A 24 -2.51 -10.73 21.12
C SER A 24 -2.23 -10.71 19.61
N GLU A 25 -1.25 -9.92 19.16
CA GLU A 25 -0.80 -9.90 17.76
C GLU A 25 -0.36 -11.27 17.28
N GLN A 26 0.39 -12.02 18.11
CA GLN A 26 0.88 -13.35 17.78
C GLN A 26 -0.28 -14.33 17.61
N GLU A 27 -1.28 -14.27 18.49
CA GLU A 27 -2.47 -15.11 18.41
C GLU A 27 -3.32 -14.74 17.19
N ALA A 28 -3.56 -13.46 16.93
CA ALA A 28 -4.29 -13.02 15.74
C ALA A 28 -3.58 -13.44 14.45
N ALA A 29 -2.25 -13.48 14.43
CA ALA A 29 -1.46 -13.96 13.29
C ALA A 29 -1.55 -15.49 13.13
N ALA A 30 -1.52 -16.25 14.23
CA ALA A 30 -1.73 -17.70 14.19
C ALA A 30 -3.14 -18.05 13.70
N ASN A 31 -4.16 -17.40 14.28
CA ASN A 31 -5.55 -17.56 13.89
C ASN A 31 -5.80 -17.11 12.44
N ALA A 32 -5.03 -16.15 11.92
CA ALA A 32 -5.08 -15.77 10.50
C ALA A 32 -4.67 -16.92 9.60
N GLN A 33 -3.57 -17.63 9.92
CA GLN A 33 -3.12 -18.76 9.10
C GLN A 33 -4.17 -19.87 9.06
N ASP A 34 -4.78 -20.18 10.21
CA ASP A 34 -5.85 -21.18 10.27
C ASP A 34 -7.08 -20.75 9.46
N ALA A 35 -7.49 -19.48 9.60
CA ALA A 35 -8.59 -18.92 8.82
C ALA A 35 -8.31 -18.95 7.31
N LYS A 36 -7.07 -18.69 6.89
CA LYS A 36 -6.63 -18.79 5.50
C LYS A 36 -6.80 -20.21 4.97
N HIS A 37 -6.34 -21.21 5.72
CA HIS A 37 -6.50 -22.62 5.32
C HIS A 37 -7.97 -22.98 5.13
N ALA A 38 -8.83 -22.68 6.13
CA ALA A 38 -10.26 -22.94 6.06
C ALA A 38 -10.95 -22.20 4.90
N TRP A 39 -10.53 -20.96 4.62
CA TRP A 39 -11.05 -20.18 3.49
C TRP A 39 -10.73 -20.86 2.15
N PHE A 40 -9.50 -21.34 1.96
CA PHE A 40 -9.10 -22.05 0.73
C PHE A 40 -9.87 -23.35 0.54
N GLU A 41 -10.06 -24.14 1.60
CA GLU A 41 -10.85 -25.37 1.55
C GLU A 41 -12.28 -25.07 1.11
N ALA A 42 -12.95 -24.12 1.78
CA ALA A 42 -14.31 -23.72 1.44
C ALA A 42 -14.44 -23.15 0.02
N ALA A 43 -13.45 -22.36 -0.43
CA ALA A 43 -13.42 -21.79 -1.76
C ALA A 43 -13.26 -22.86 -2.85
N LEU A 44 -12.39 -23.85 -2.64
CA LEU A 44 -12.19 -24.97 -3.56
C LEU A 44 -13.43 -25.87 -3.65
N GLU A 45 -14.04 -26.20 -2.51
CA GLU A 45 -15.30 -26.96 -2.46
C GLU A 45 -16.44 -26.25 -3.19
N SER A 46 -16.55 -24.94 -2.97
CA SER A 46 -17.56 -24.09 -3.59
C SER A 46 -17.24 -23.71 -5.03
N LYS A 47 -16.09 -24.16 -5.58
CA LYS A 47 -15.57 -23.81 -6.91
C LYS A 47 -15.53 -22.30 -7.16
N ILE A 48 -15.22 -21.54 -6.12
CA ILE A 48 -15.00 -20.09 -6.21
C ILE A 48 -13.73 -19.86 -7.03
N ASN A 49 -13.75 -18.87 -7.92
CA ASN A 49 -12.56 -18.47 -8.64
C ASN A 49 -11.59 -17.75 -7.69
N ILE A 50 -10.51 -18.45 -7.31
CA ILE A 50 -9.46 -17.93 -6.45
C ILE A 50 -8.50 -17.12 -7.32
N LYS A 51 -8.37 -15.82 -7.02
CA LYS A 51 -7.43 -14.95 -7.72
C LYS A 51 -6.01 -15.18 -7.20
N GLU A 52 -5.02 -14.99 -8.08
CA GLU A 52 -3.63 -14.87 -7.65
C GLU A 52 -3.47 -13.66 -6.69
N PRO A 53 -2.52 -13.72 -5.74
CA PRO A 53 -2.24 -12.60 -4.85
C PRO A 53 -1.97 -11.31 -5.62
N SER A 54 -2.37 -10.15 -5.07
CA SER A 54 -2.16 -8.84 -5.72
C SER A 54 -0.71 -8.34 -5.61
N TYR A 55 0.20 -9.18 -5.14
CA TYR A 55 1.61 -8.84 -5.02
C TYR A 55 2.22 -8.74 -6.42
N HIS A 56 2.82 -7.59 -6.69
CA HIS A 56 3.58 -7.33 -7.92
C HIS A 56 5.04 -7.16 -7.55
N GLU A 57 5.92 -7.79 -8.32
CA GLU A 57 7.36 -7.61 -8.15
C GLU A 57 7.75 -6.19 -8.55
N LEU A 58 8.88 -5.69 -8.02
CA LEU A 58 9.37 -4.36 -8.38
C LEU A 58 9.50 -4.18 -9.91
N ASN A 59 9.88 -5.24 -10.62
CA ASN A 59 10.06 -5.25 -12.06
C ASN A 59 8.75 -5.10 -12.86
N ASP A 60 7.58 -5.30 -12.22
CA ASP A 60 6.27 -5.07 -12.85
C ASP A 60 5.95 -3.57 -12.99
N TYR A 61 6.67 -2.71 -12.28
CA TYR A 61 6.45 -1.26 -12.28
C TYR A 61 7.44 -0.55 -13.22
N SER A 62 6.90 0.14 -14.23
CA SER A 62 7.72 0.87 -15.22
C SER A 62 8.42 2.12 -14.68
N GLY A 63 7.98 2.63 -13.51
CA GLY A 63 8.37 3.95 -13.00
C GLY A 63 7.88 5.13 -13.84
N GLN A 64 7.08 4.89 -14.89
CA GLN A 64 6.62 5.91 -15.83
C GLN A 64 5.10 6.04 -15.77
N PHE A 65 4.63 7.28 -15.62
CA PHE A 65 3.22 7.60 -15.69
C PHE A 65 3.04 9.00 -16.28
N LYS A 66 1.95 9.19 -17.03
CA LYS A 66 1.65 10.47 -17.69
C LYS A 66 0.62 11.22 -16.85
N LEU A 67 0.90 12.48 -16.55
CA LEU A 67 0.00 13.36 -15.82
C LEU A 67 -0.56 14.47 -16.72
N ARG A 68 -1.75 14.95 -16.37
CA ARG A 68 -2.29 16.24 -16.85
C ARG A 68 -2.22 17.23 -15.72
N LEU A 69 -1.44 18.30 -15.91
CA LEU A 69 -1.23 19.33 -14.90
C LEU A 69 -2.00 20.60 -15.25
N PRO A 70 -2.53 21.35 -14.26
CA PRO A 70 -2.94 22.72 -14.48
C PRO A 70 -1.80 23.53 -15.11
N LYS A 71 -2.12 24.42 -16.05
CA LYS A 71 -1.12 25.19 -16.81
C LYS A 71 -0.17 25.97 -15.91
N GLU A 72 -0.70 26.53 -14.83
CA GLU A 72 0.09 27.32 -13.88
C GLU A 72 1.10 26.46 -13.12
N LEU A 73 0.69 25.27 -12.66
CA LEU A 73 1.61 24.33 -12.01
C LEU A 73 2.72 23.88 -12.97
N HIS A 74 2.36 23.57 -14.22
CA HIS A 74 3.35 23.24 -15.25
C HIS A 74 4.34 24.39 -15.49
N ARG A 75 3.86 25.64 -15.57
CA ARG A 75 4.72 26.83 -15.73
C ARG A 75 5.73 26.95 -14.60
N GLN A 76 5.27 26.83 -13.35
CA GLN A 76 6.13 26.91 -12.18
C GLN A 76 7.22 25.84 -12.19
N LEU A 77 6.86 24.58 -12.45
CA LEU A 77 7.81 23.46 -12.53
C LEU A 77 8.85 23.67 -13.65
N ALA A 78 8.41 24.16 -14.81
CA ALA A 78 9.30 24.41 -15.94
C ALA A 78 10.31 25.53 -15.62
N GLU A 79 9.86 26.67 -15.11
CA GLU A 79 10.72 27.81 -14.75
C GLU A 79 11.73 27.44 -13.65
N GLN A 80 11.28 26.73 -12.61
CA GLN A 80 12.15 26.29 -11.52
C GLN A 80 13.17 25.26 -11.99
N SER A 81 12.77 24.26 -12.78
CA SER A 81 13.71 23.28 -13.30
C SER A 81 14.79 23.91 -14.21
N GLN A 82 14.41 24.94 -14.98
CA GLN A 82 15.35 25.69 -15.79
C GLN A 82 16.33 26.49 -14.92
N ALA A 83 15.87 27.13 -13.84
CA ALA A 83 16.73 27.86 -12.91
C ALA A 83 17.76 26.94 -12.21
N GLU A 84 17.36 25.70 -11.90
CA GLU A 84 18.23 24.65 -11.36
C GLU A 84 19.15 24.01 -12.41
N GLY A 85 18.94 24.31 -13.70
CA GLY A 85 19.75 23.76 -14.79
C GLY A 85 19.52 22.26 -15.05
N ILE A 86 18.37 21.71 -14.67
CA ILE A 86 18.03 20.29 -14.83
C ILE A 86 16.73 20.10 -15.62
N SER A 87 16.49 18.88 -16.11
CA SER A 87 15.21 18.58 -16.76
C SER A 87 14.05 18.68 -15.77
N MET A 88 12.86 19.07 -16.26
CA MET A 88 11.66 19.11 -15.43
C MET A 88 11.34 17.74 -14.79
N ASN A 89 11.56 16.63 -15.51
CA ASN A 89 11.38 15.30 -14.94
C ASN A 89 12.32 15.05 -13.75
N GLN A 90 13.60 15.42 -13.88
CA GLN A 90 14.56 15.30 -12.79
C GLN A 90 14.16 16.19 -11.60
N TYR A 91 13.68 17.40 -11.87
CA TYR A 91 13.18 18.31 -10.84
C TYR A 91 11.97 17.73 -10.11
N CYS A 92 11.01 17.14 -10.82
CA CYS A 92 9.89 16.43 -10.21
C CYS A 92 10.35 15.26 -9.34
N VAL A 93 11.31 14.44 -9.80
CA VAL A 93 11.86 13.34 -8.99
C VAL A 93 12.51 13.86 -7.71
N TYR A 94 13.26 14.97 -7.78
CA TYR A 94 13.87 15.62 -6.63
C TYR A 94 12.82 16.10 -5.60
N LEU A 95 11.77 16.78 -6.06
CA LEU A 95 10.68 17.24 -5.19
C LEU A 95 9.94 16.07 -4.52
N LEU A 96 9.62 15.01 -5.28
CA LEU A 96 8.96 13.82 -4.75
C LEU A 96 9.81 13.10 -3.71
N SER A 97 11.11 13.00 -3.95
CA SER A 97 12.06 12.34 -3.04
C SER A 97 12.17 13.10 -1.71
N GLN A 98 12.22 14.43 -1.75
CA GLN A 98 12.25 15.28 -0.55
C GLN A 98 10.96 15.19 0.26
N ASN A 99 9.80 15.28 -0.39
CA ASN A 99 8.52 15.18 0.32
C ASN A 99 8.36 13.82 1.01
N ASN A 100 8.75 12.72 0.35
CA ASN A 100 8.69 11.40 0.98
C ASN A 100 9.62 11.29 2.20
N ALA A 101 10.79 11.92 2.15
CA ALA A 101 11.69 11.96 3.30
C ALA A 101 11.07 12.73 4.48
N ILE A 102 10.38 13.84 4.21
CA ILE A 102 9.69 14.64 5.23
C ILE A 102 8.54 13.84 5.86
N GLU A 103 7.66 13.23 5.05
CA GLU A 103 6.55 12.40 5.53
C GLU A 103 7.03 11.30 6.47
N ARG A 104 8.09 10.57 6.09
CA ARG A 104 8.67 9.50 6.93
C ARG A 104 9.21 9.99 8.27
N VAL A 105 9.68 11.24 8.34
CA VAL A 105 10.15 11.83 9.61
C VAL A 105 8.95 12.21 10.48
N LEU A 106 7.90 12.78 9.88
CA LEU A 106 6.67 13.15 10.61
C LEU A 106 5.91 11.94 11.14
N GLU A 107 5.88 10.82 10.42
CA GLU A 107 5.24 9.57 10.89
C GLU A 107 5.97 8.91 12.08
N ARG A 108 7.22 9.31 12.35
CA ARG A 108 8.06 8.75 13.42
C ARG A 108 8.15 9.64 14.66
N ALA A 109 7.58 10.84 14.62
CA ALA A 109 7.58 11.83 15.70
C ALA A 109 6.29 11.78 16.51
#